data_AF-A0A662N6I6-F1
#
_entry.id   AF-A0A662N6I6-F1
#
_cell.length_a   1.000
_cell.length_b   1.000
_cell.length_c   1.000
_cell.angle_alpha   90.00
_cell.angle_beta   90.00
_cell.angle_gamma   90.00
#
_symmetry.space_group_name_H-M   'P 1'
#
loop_
_entity.id
_entity.type
_entity.pdbx_description
1 polymer ?
#
loop_
_entity_poly.entity_id
_entity_poly.type
_entity_poly.pdbx_seq_one_letter_code
_entity_poly.pdbx_strand_id
1 'polypeptide(L)'
;NDIPYFKNLKPEKTDYLKELGASMAATGSIALYHVEGETPEYRHAIEDKLEKVEVGERELEGIKEKFNAEWSEIDVIVIGCPHASIQEVKEVAELLKMREKPLKVPLLITASKAVKALSDALGYSEVIERYNGKIIADSCLIVSPVEKWYAGIATNSGKASFYFSSAGLKVRLENTEKLILEAP
;
A
#
# COMPACT_ATOMS: atom_id res chain seq x y z
N ASN A 1 21.07 5.27 17.16
CA ASN A 1 20.00 4.53 16.46
C ASN A 1 18.77 5.39 16.60
N ASP A 2 18.53 6.25 15.62
CA ASP A 2 17.54 7.30 15.75
C ASP A 2 16.17 6.73 15.40
N ILE A 3 15.37 6.49 16.44
CA ILE A 3 14.01 5.99 16.33
C ILE A 3 13.11 7.21 16.06
N PRO A 4 12.45 7.32 14.89
CA PRO A 4 11.60 8.46 14.61
C PRO A 4 10.43 8.57 15.59
N TYR A 5 10.14 9.78 16.02
CA TYR A 5 8.96 10.11 16.80
C TYR A 5 8.05 11.03 15.99
N PHE A 6 6.84 10.56 15.68
CA PHE A 6 5.87 11.31 14.91
C PHE A 6 4.89 12.07 15.82
N LYS A 7 4.70 13.36 15.52
CA LYS A 7 3.68 14.22 16.10
C LYS A 7 2.61 14.56 15.08
N ASN A 8 1.41 14.90 15.58
CA ASN A 8 0.30 15.38 14.77
C ASN A 8 -0.22 14.39 13.69
N LEU A 9 0.11 13.11 13.80
CA LEU A 9 -0.57 12.08 13.02
C LEU A 9 -1.95 11.82 13.62
N LYS A 10 -2.96 11.66 12.75
CA LYS A 10 -4.33 11.30 13.11
C LYS A 10 -4.76 10.10 12.27
N PRO A 11 -4.20 8.90 12.53
CA PRO A 11 -4.51 7.73 11.72
C PRO A 11 -5.96 7.32 11.94
N GLU A 12 -6.78 7.34 10.89
CA GLU A 12 -8.17 6.88 10.95
C GLU A 12 -8.30 5.36 11.06
N LYS A 13 -7.27 4.64 10.60
CA LYS A 13 -7.20 3.18 10.56
C LYS A 13 -5.81 2.73 10.97
N THR A 14 -5.71 1.64 11.71
CA THR A 14 -4.43 1.00 12.05
C THR A 14 -3.63 0.59 10.80
N ASP A 15 -4.31 0.29 9.69
CA ASP A 15 -3.67 -0.02 8.42
C ASP A 15 -2.77 1.12 7.89
N TYR A 16 -3.09 2.38 8.18
CA TYR A 16 -2.23 3.52 7.78
C TYR A 16 -0.90 3.52 8.55
N LEU A 17 -0.91 3.13 9.83
CA LEU A 17 0.30 2.96 10.61
C LEU A 17 1.12 1.76 10.09
N LYS A 18 0.46 0.65 9.76
CA LYS A 18 1.09 -0.52 9.12
C LYS A 18 1.82 -0.13 7.82
N GLU A 19 1.17 0.63 6.94
CA GLU A 19 1.77 1.11 5.68
C GLU A 19 2.93 2.08 5.92
N LEU A 20 2.81 3.00 6.88
CA LEU A 20 3.87 3.91 7.28
C LEU A 20 5.12 3.14 7.74
N GLY A 21 4.95 2.19 8.66
CA GLY A 21 6.03 1.34 9.16
C GLY A 21 6.71 0.54 8.05
N ALA A 22 5.93 -0.07 7.17
CA ALA A 22 6.48 -0.86 6.07
C ALA A 22 7.24 0.00 5.05
N SER A 23 6.75 1.21 4.76
CA SER A 23 7.41 2.15 3.85
C SER A 23 8.72 2.66 4.44
N MET A 24 8.75 3.01 5.74
CA MET A 24 9.97 3.43 6.43
C MET A 24 11.04 2.33 6.48
N ALA A 25 10.63 1.08 6.72
CA ALA A 25 11.54 -0.05 6.69
C ALA A 25 12.15 -0.26 5.29
N ALA A 26 11.33 -0.10 4.24
CA ALA A 26 11.75 -0.30 2.86
C ALA A 26 12.69 0.80 2.34
N THR A 27 12.39 2.07 2.64
CA THR A 27 13.10 3.22 2.05
C THR A 27 14.19 3.79 2.94
N GLY A 28 14.04 3.67 4.27
CA GLY A 28 14.91 4.31 5.26
C GLY A 28 15.67 3.34 6.16
N SER A 29 15.46 2.03 6.03
CA SER A 29 16.00 1.01 6.96
C SER A 29 15.63 1.26 8.43
N ILE A 30 14.48 1.90 8.66
CA ILE A 30 13.99 2.23 10.01
C ILE A 30 13.25 1.01 10.56
N ALA A 31 13.75 0.45 11.67
CA ALA A 31 13.21 -0.76 12.27
C ALA A 31 11.96 -0.52 13.14
N LEU A 32 11.86 0.66 13.75
CA LEU A 32 10.74 1.03 14.62
C LEU A 32 10.54 2.55 14.64
N TYR A 33 9.36 2.98 15.08
CA TYR A 33 8.99 4.38 15.24
C TYR A 33 7.96 4.51 16.35
N HIS A 34 7.83 5.71 16.91
CA HIS A 34 6.80 6.06 17.87
C HIS A 34 5.82 7.06 17.28
N VAL A 35 4.56 6.97 17.68
CA VAL A 35 3.50 7.92 17.29
C VAL A 35 2.82 8.42 18.54
N GLU A 36 2.83 9.74 18.70
CA GLU A 36 2.19 10.41 19.83
C GLU A 36 0.71 10.03 19.94
N GLY A 37 0.31 9.48 21.09
CA GLY A 37 -1.07 9.06 21.35
C GLY A 37 -1.44 7.65 20.87
N GLU A 38 -0.62 7.01 20.02
CA GLU A 38 -0.89 5.66 19.49
C GLU A 38 0.04 4.60 20.11
N THR A 39 1.35 4.83 20.13
CA THR A 39 2.31 3.85 20.66
C THR A 39 2.34 3.89 22.19
N PRO A 40 2.18 2.77 22.93
CA PRO A 40 2.02 2.76 24.39
C PRO A 40 3.07 3.57 25.16
N GLU A 41 4.32 3.50 24.72
CA GLU A 41 5.51 4.11 25.34
C GLU A 41 5.77 5.56 24.92
N TYR A 42 4.91 6.18 24.10
CA TYR A 42 5.19 7.49 23.48
C TYR A 42 5.63 8.59 24.47
N ARG A 43 5.08 8.59 25.69
CA ARG A 43 5.44 9.58 26.73
C ARG A 43 6.90 9.49 27.21
N HIS A 44 7.51 8.33 27.04
CA HIS A 44 8.88 8.03 27.47
C HIS A 44 9.85 7.85 26.29
N ALA A 45 9.34 8.03 25.06
CA ALA A 45 10.10 7.83 23.83
C ALA A 45 10.93 9.06 23.40
N ILE A 46 10.71 10.23 24.03
CA ILE A 46 11.43 11.46 23.73
C ILE A 46 12.51 11.71 24.79
N GLU A 47 13.75 11.91 24.34
CA GLU A 47 14.83 12.50 25.13
C GLU A 47 14.94 14.02 24.84
N ASP A 48 15.59 14.79 25.72
CA ASP A 48 15.52 16.26 25.75
C ASP A 48 15.99 16.99 24.47
N LYS A 49 16.72 16.32 23.57
CA LYS A 49 17.20 16.91 22.30
C LYS A 49 17.02 15.95 21.13
N LEU A 50 16.00 16.21 20.32
CA LEU A 50 15.74 15.53 19.05
C LEU A 50 15.95 16.48 17.88
N GLU A 51 16.53 15.96 16.80
CA GLU A 51 16.41 16.58 15.48
C GLU A 51 14.93 16.67 15.09
N LYS A 52 14.54 17.78 14.46
CA LYS A 52 13.17 18.00 14.01
C LYS A 52 13.14 18.17 12.50
N VAL A 53 12.33 17.36 11.85
CA VAL A 53 12.02 17.44 10.43
C VAL A 53 10.52 17.67 10.30
N GLU A 54 10.14 18.64 9.47
CA GLU A 54 8.74 18.88 9.11
C GLU A 54 8.46 18.23 7.75
N VAL A 55 7.35 17.49 7.67
CA VAL A 55 6.87 16.86 6.43
C VAL A 55 5.55 17.53 6.08
N GLY A 56 5.54 18.28 4.98
CA GLY A 56 4.37 18.98 4.48
C GLY A 56 3.94 18.49 3.11
N GLU A 57 3.03 19.25 2.48
CA GLU A 57 2.44 18.91 1.18
C GLU A 57 3.51 18.78 0.09
N ARG A 58 4.54 19.62 0.12
CA ARG A 58 5.64 19.61 -0.86
C ARG A 58 6.39 18.27 -0.89
N GLU A 59 6.68 17.70 0.28
CA GLU A 59 7.35 16.40 0.37
C GLU A 59 6.43 15.28 -0.15
N LEU A 60 5.12 15.36 0.10
CA LEU A 60 4.14 14.40 -0.39
C LEU A 60 3.95 14.49 -1.92
N GLU A 61 3.88 15.70 -2.46
CA GLU A 61 3.80 15.96 -3.91
C GLU A 61 5.02 15.41 -4.63
N GLY A 62 6.22 15.65 -4.10
CA GLY A 62 7.45 15.11 -4.68
C GLY A 62 7.46 13.57 -4.77
N ILE A 63 6.85 12.87 -3.81
CA ILE A 63 6.69 11.41 -3.87
C ILE A 63 5.64 10.99 -4.91
N LYS A 64 4.52 11.72 -5.02
CA LYS A 64 3.50 11.47 -6.05
C LYS A 64 4.08 11.66 -7.44
N GLU A 65 4.79 12.76 -7.69
CA GLU A 65 5.47 13.03 -8.96
C GLU A 65 6.50 11.97 -9.32
N LYS A 66 7.28 11.50 -8.33
CA LYS A 66 8.27 10.44 -8.52
C LYS A 66 7.64 9.13 -9.01
N PHE A 67 6.44 8.80 -8.55
CA PHE A 67 5.73 7.55 -8.87
C PHE A 67 4.42 7.84 -9.63
N ASN A 68 4.53 8.50 -10.78
CA ASN A 68 3.37 8.96 -11.57
C ASN A 68 3.30 8.36 -12.99
N ALA A 69 3.79 7.13 -13.20
CA ALA A 69 3.75 6.51 -14.54
C ALA A 69 2.34 6.44 -15.10
N GLU A 70 2.13 6.85 -16.35
CA GLU A 70 0.81 7.02 -16.98
C GLU A 70 0.00 5.72 -16.96
N TRP A 71 -1.34 5.81 -16.92
CA TRP A 71 -2.20 4.61 -16.95
C TRP A 71 -1.96 3.71 -18.17
N SER A 72 -1.50 4.28 -19.29
CA SER A 72 -1.10 3.52 -20.50
C SER A 72 0.21 2.73 -20.34
N GLU A 73 1.01 3.02 -19.32
CA GLU A 73 2.23 2.29 -18.98
C GLU A 73 1.99 1.19 -17.94
N ILE A 74 0.76 1.04 -17.42
CA ILE A 74 0.43 0.10 -16.33
C ILE A 74 -0.17 -1.19 -16.89
N ASP A 75 0.38 -2.34 -16.46
CA ASP A 75 -0.07 -3.67 -16.87
C ASP A 75 -0.73 -4.45 -15.73
N VAL A 76 -0.59 -4.00 -14.48
CA VAL A 76 -1.15 -4.67 -13.30
C VAL A 76 -1.34 -3.68 -12.14
N ILE A 77 -2.38 -3.89 -11.34
CA ILE A 77 -2.59 -3.20 -10.08
C ILE A 77 -2.22 -4.16 -8.94
N VAL A 78 -1.40 -3.72 -7.99
CA VAL A 78 -0.95 -4.51 -6.85
C VAL A 78 -1.32 -3.80 -5.54
N ILE A 79 -2.13 -4.46 -4.71
CA ILE A 79 -2.53 -3.99 -3.38
C ILE A 79 -2.11 -5.05 -2.33
N GLY A 80 -1.79 -4.59 -1.12
CA GLY A 80 -1.46 -5.48 0.00
C GLY A 80 0.03 -5.76 0.14
N CYS A 81 0.85 -4.70 0.08
CA CYS A 81 2.28 -4.79 0.36
C CYS A 81 2.69 -3.77 1.44
N PRO A 82 2.52 -4.05 2.74
CA PRO A 82 2.33 -5.35 3.40
C PRO A 82 0.93 -5.94 3.23
N HIS A 83 0.81 -7.25 3.50
CA HIS A 83 -0.42 -8.02 3.25
C HIS A 83 -1.68 -7.30 3.68
N ALA A 84 -2.66 -7.32 2.79
CA ALA A 84 -3.94 -6.66 2.98
C ALA A 84 -4.67 -7.25 4.20
N SER A 85 -5.23 -6.36 5.01
CA SER A 85 -6.19 -6.67 6.05
C SER A 85 -7.54 -7.04 5.44
N ILE A 86 -8.44 -7.62 6.24
CA ILE A 86 -9.80 -7.89 5.75
C ILE A 86 -10.55 -6.58 5.47
N GLN A 87 -10.24 -5.50 6.19
CA GLN A 87 -10.82 -4.18 6.00
C GLN A 87 -10.41 -3.58 4.66
N GLU A 88 -9.14 -3.69 4.27
CA GLU A 88 -8.67 -3.26 2.96
C GLU A 88 -9.28 -4.09 1.82
N VAL A 89 -9.38 -5.41 1.99
CA VAL A 89 -10.06 -6.28 0.99
C VAL A 89 -11.53 -5.90 0.85
N LYS A 90 -12.21 -5.64 1.96
CA LYS A 90 -13.61 -5.17 1.96
C LYS A 90 -13.73 -3.85 1.19
N GLU A 91 -12.88 -2.87 1.49
CA GLU A 91 -12.88 -1.56 0.83
C GLU A 91 -12.71 -1.69 -0.68
N VAL A 92 -11.75 -2.52 -1.12
CA VAL A 92 -11.56 -2.82 -2.55
C VAL A 92 -12.81 -3.46 -3.15
N ALA A 93 -13.42 -4.45 -2.49
CA ALA A 93 -14.63 -5.09 -2.99
C ALA A 93 -15.82 -4.12 -3.08
N GLU A 94 -15.96 -3.18 -2.15
CA GLU A 94 -17.00 -2.14 -2.17
C GLU A 94 -16.77 -1.16 -3.32
N LEU A 95 -15.54 -0.69 -3.52
CA LEU A 95 -15.18 0.19 -4.64
C LEU A 95 -15.39 -0.51 -6.00
N LEU A 96 -15.05 -1.80 -6.12
CA LEU A 96 -15.26 -2.55 -7.36
C LEU A 96 -16.75 -2.67 -7.70
N LYS A 97 -17.64 -2.83 -6.71
CA LYS A 97 -19.11 -2.86 -6.95
C LYS A 97 -19.65 -1.54 -7.49
N MET A 98 -18.95 -0.43 -7.24
CA MET A 98 -19.33 0.88 -7.80
C MET A 98 -18.95 1.02 -9.27
N ARG A 99 -18.09 0.13 -9.80
CA ARG A 99 -17.74 0.11 -11.23
C ARG A 99 -18.82 -0.60 -12.03
N GLU A 100 -19.06 -0.08 -13.23
CA GLU A 100 -19.92 -0.73 -14.23
C GLU A 100 -19.21 -1.87 -14.96
N LYS A 101 -17.88 -1.78 -15.11
CA LYS A 101 -17.06 -2.70 -15.90
C LYS A 101 -15.83 -3.22 -15.13
N PRO A 102 -15.37 -4.46 -15.43
CA PRO A 102 -14.10 -4.97 -14.95
C PRO A 102 -12.91 -4.07 -15.29
N LEU A 103 -11.83 -4.19 -14.53
CA LEU A 103 -10.55 -3.55 -14.83
C LEU A 103 -9.95 -4.16 -16.10
N LYS A 104 -9.40 -3.33 -17.00
CA LYS A 104 -8.69 -3.83 -18.19
C LYS A 104 -7.39 -4.57 -17.85
N VAL A 105 -6.76 -4.21 -16.75
CA VAL A 105 -5.55 -4.85 -16.22
C VAL A 105 -5.88 -5.67 -14.98
N PRO A 106 -5.16 -6.77 -14.71
CA PRO A 106 -5.38 -7.58 -13.52
C PRO A 106 -5.15 -6.78 -12.23
N LEU A 107 -5.99 -7.04 -11.22
CA LEU A 107 -5.80 -6.57 -9.86
C LEU A 107 -5.31 -7.73 -8.97
N LEU A 108 -4.11 -7.63 -8.43
CA LEU A 108 -3.53 -8.62 -7.53
C LEU A 108 -3.55 -8.06 -6.10
N ILE A 109 -4.22 -8.77 -5.20
CA ILE A 109 -4.29 -8.41 -3.78
C ILE A 109 -3.53 -9.46 -3.00
N THR A 110 -2.39 -9.12 -2.42
CA THR A 110 -1.65 -10.05 -1.56
C THR A 110 -2.17 -9.98 -0.13
N ALA A 111 -2.53 -11.11 0.46
CA ALA A 111 -3.09 -11.20 1.81
C ALA A 111 -2.64 -12.51 2.51
N SER A 112 -2.93 -12.66 3.80
CA SER A 112 -2.72 -13.94 4.49
C SER A 112 -3.77 -14.98 4.08
N LYS A 113 -3.47 -16.27 4.25
CA LYS A 113 -4.47 -17.35 4.08
C LYS A 113 -5.73 -17.15 4.92
N ALA A 114 -5.58 -16.62 6.14
CA ALA A 114 -6.72 -16.35 7.02
C ALA A 114 -7.61 -15.24 6.45
N VAL A 115 -7.01 -14.15 5.95
CA VAL A 115 -7.75 -13.07 5.29
C VAL A 115 -8.39 -13.58 3.99
N LYS A 116 -7.71 -14.40 3.19
CA LYS A 116 -8.28 -15.02 1.99
C LYS A 116 -9.52 -15.87 2.32
N ALA A 117 -9.41 -16.77 3.29
CA ALA A 117 -10.52 -17.63 3.70
C ALA A 117 -11.72 -16.82 4.23
N LEU A 118 -11.45 -15.76 4.99
CA LEU A 118 -12.51 -14.85 5.46
C LEU A 118 -13.14 -14.07 4.29
N SER A 119 -12.33 -13.64 3.32
CA SER A 119 -12.80 -12.96 2.11
C SER A 119 -13.69 -13.88 1.25
N ASP A 120 -13.38 -15.17 1.21
CA ASP A 120 -14.22 -16.19 0.56
C ASP A 120 -15.56 -16.34 1.27
N ALA A 121 -15.54 -16.49 2.61
CA ALA A 121 -16.75 -16.64 3.41
C ALA A 121 -17.68 -15.41 3.34
N LEU A 122 -17.11 -14.21 3.16
CA LEU A 122 -17.85 -12.95 3.03
C LEU A 122 -18.23 -12.59 1.59
N GLY A 123 -17.84 -13.40 0.60
CA GLY A 123 -18.13 -13.16 -0.82
C GLY A 123 -17.29 -12.03 -1.46
N TYR A 124 -16.26 -11.53 -0.78
CA TYR A 124 -15.38 -10.50 -1.35
C TYR A 124 -14.53 -11.04 -2.49
N SER A 125 -14.03 -12.27 -2.39
CA SER A 125 -13.24 -12.87 -3.47
C SER A 125 -14.04 -12.99 -4.76
N GLU A 126 -15.33 -13.38 -4.69
CA GLU A 126 -16.19 -13.48 -5.87
C GLU A 126 -16.36 -12.13 -6.57
N VAL A 127 -16.55 -11.06 -5.77
CA VAL A 127 -16.63 -9.69 -6.29
C VAL A 127 -15.31 -9.31 -6.96
N ILE A 128 -14.19 -9.55 -6.29
CA ILE A 128 -12.86 -9.21 -6.80
C ILE A 128 -12.58 -9.95 -8.11
N GLU A 129 -12.86 -11.25 -8.18
CA GLU A 129 -12.67 -12.08 -9.37
C GLU A 129 -13.54 -11.63 -10.55
N ARG A 130 -14.79 -11.23 -10.29
CA ARG A 130 -15.70 -10.69 -11.32
C ARG A 130 -15.14 -9.45 -12.00
N TYR A 131 -14.33 -8.66 -11.30
CA TYR A 131 -13.74 -7.42 -11.82
C TYR A 131 -12.27 -7.56 -12.23
N ASN A 132 -11.85 -8.76 -12.65
CA ASN A 132 -10.48 -9.07 -13.09
C ASN A 132 -9.45 -8.97 -11.95
N GLY A 133 -9.88 -9.21 -10.72
CA GLY A 133 -9.03 -9.25 -9.55
C GLY A 133 -8.73 -10.67 -9.06
N LYS A 134 -7.72 -10.81 -8.23
CA LYS A 134 -7.39 -12.06 -7.54
C LYS A 134 -6.71 -11.77 -6.21
N ILE A 135 -7.14 -12.47 -5.17
CA ILE A 135 -6.44 -12.47 -3.88
C ILE A 135 -5.40 -13.61 -3.89
N ILE A 136 -4.13 -13.26 -3.68
CA ILE A 136 -3.00 -14.17 -3.61
C ILE A 136 -2.63 -14.36 -2.13
N ALA A 137 -2.77 -15.59 -1.63
CA ALA A 137 -2.51 -15.90 -0.23
C ALA A 137 -1.00 -16.16 0.05
N ASP A 138 -0.52 -15.68 1.20
CA ASP A 138 0.81 -15.94 1.77
C ASP A 138 2.00 -15.72 0.81
N SER A 139 1.85 -14.84 -0.18
CA SER A 139 2.88 -14.57 -1.19
C SER A 139 3.27 -13.11 -1.18
N CYS A 140 4.56 -12.83 -1.39
CA CYS A 140 5.09 -11.48 -1.50
C CYS A 140 5.55 -11.24 -2.94
N LEU A 141 4.90 -10.33 -3.66
CA LEU A 141 5.24 -10.04 -5.06
C LEU A 141 6.60 -9.34 -5.21
N ILE A 142 7.11 -8.71 -4.16
CA ILE A 142 8.41 -8.02 -4.17
C ILE A 142 9.58 -9.00 -4.38
N VAL A 143 9.45 -10.25 -3.95
CA VAL A 143 10.47 -11.30 -4.13
C VAL A 143 10.18 -12.24 -5.30
N SER A 144 9.08 -11.98 -6.01
CA SER A 144 8.75 -12.68 -7.25
C SER A 144 9.41 -11.96 -8.44
N PRO A 145 9.69 -12.66 -9.56
CA PRO A 145 10.28 -12.06 -10.75
C PRO A 145 9.22 -11.28 -11.55
N VAL A 146 8.57 -10.31 -10.91
CA VAL A 146 7.47 -9.53 -11.48
C VAL A 146 7.87 -8.74 -12.72
N GLU A 147 9.14 -8.37 -12.83
CA GLU A 147 9.75 -7.67 -13.96
C GLU A 147 9.79 -8.53 -15.24
N LYS A 148 9.62 -9.84 -15.12
CA LYS A 148 9.49 -10.74 -16.27
C LYS A 148 8.07 -10.84 -16.79
N TRP A 149 7.09 -10.34 -16.04
CA TRP A 149 5.66 -10.48 -16.34
C TRP A 149 4.99 -9.15 -16.65
N TYR A 150 5.48 -8.05 -16.09
CA TYR A 150 4.89 -6.72 -16.19
C TYR A 150 5.98 -5.69 -16.50
N ALA A 151 5.61 -4.62 -17.20
CA ALA A 151 6.47 -3.46 -17.43
C ALA A 151 6.09 -2.29 -16.52
N GLY A 152 4.81 -2.18 -16.13
CA GLY A 152 4.37 -1.19 -15.16
C GLY A 152 3.32 -1.67 -14.15
N ILE A 153 3.40 -1.10 -12.95
CA ILE A 153 2.59 -1.46 -11.77
C ILE A 153 1.95 -0.20 -11.17
N ALA A 154 0.67 -0.27 -10.87
CA ALA A 154 0.01 0.69 -10.00
C ALA A 154 -0.23 0.09 -8.60
N THR A 155 0.02 0.85 -7.55
CA THR A 155 -0.07 0.36 -6.16
C THR A 155 -0.42 1.48 -5.19
N ASN A 156 -0.97 1.13 -4.03
CA ASN A 156 -1.25 2.05 -2.92
C ASN A 156 -0.18 2.02 -1.81
N SER A 157 0.90 1.29 -2.04
CA SER A 157 1.94 1.06 -1.03
C SER A 157 3.24 1.76 -1.39
N GLY A 158 3.76 2.58 -0.47
CA GLY A 158 5.06 3.20 -0.60
C GLY A 158 6.21 2.18 -0.64
N LYS A 159 6.09 1.09 0.13
CA LYS A 159 7.03 -0.05 0.07
C LYS A 159 7.06 -0.69 -1.31
N ALA A 160 5.89 -0.98 -1.88
CA ALA A 160 5.77 -1.58 -3.21
C ALA A 160 6.34 -0.65 -4.28
N SER A 161 5.98 0.63 -4.23
CA SER A 161 6.48 1.63 -5.18
C SER A 161 8.00 1.69 -5.21
N PHE A 162 8.63 1.69 -4.03
CA PHE A 162 10.08 1.71 -3.91
C PHE A 162 10.76 0.49 -4.54
N TYR A 163 10.34 -0.72 -4.15
CA TYR A 163 10.98 -1.94 -4.65
C TYR A 163 10.72 -2.19 -6.13
N PHE A 164 9.49 -1.99 -6.61
CA PHE A 164 9.18 -2.20 -8.03
C PHE A 164 9.91 -1.18 -8.91
N SER A 165 10.00 0.08 -8.49
CA SER A 165 10.81 1.07 -9.20
C SER A 165 12.29 0.71 -9.20
N SER A 166 12.82 0.20 -8.08
CA SER A 166 14.21 -0.29 -7.99
C SER A 166 14.48 -1.50 -8.88
N ALA A 167 13.46 -2.29 -9.18
CA ALA A 167 13.51 -3.41 -10.13
C ALA A 167 13.37 -2.97 -11.60
N GLY A 168 13.24 -1.66 -11.87
CA GLY A 168 13.18 -1.09 -13.23
C GLY A 168 11.77 -0.97 -13.81
N LEU A 169 10.73 -1.23 -13.02
CA LEU A 169 9.34 -1.11 -13.45
C LEU A 169 8.88 0.35 -13.47
N LYS A 170 7.94 0.66 -14.36
CA LYS A 170 7.13 1.88 -14.30
C LYS A 170 6.17 1.79 -13.12
N VAL A 171 6.08 2.84 -12.31
CA VAL A 171 5.29 2.79 -11.07
C VAL A 171 4.33 3.98 -11.00
N ARG A 172 3.07 3.67 -10.68
CA ARG A 172 2.06 4.63 -10.28
C ARG A 172 1.68 4.40 -8.81
N LEU A 173 1.86 5.40 -7.96
CA LEU A 173 1.43 5.39 -6.57
C LEU A 173 0.18 6.24 -6.41
N GLU A 174 -0.94 5.62 -6.04
CA GLU A 174 -2.20 6.32 -5.79
C GLU A 174 -2.97 5.70 -4.63
N ASN A 175 -3.96 6.41 -4.11
CA ASN A 175 -4.85 5.84 -3.09
C ASN A 175 -5.74 4.72 -3.68
N THR A 176 -6.24 3.84 -2.81
CA THR A 176 -7.07 2.69 -3.20
C THR A 176 -8.27 3.09 -4.06
N GLU A 177 -8.96 4.16 -3.69
CA GLU A 177 -10.14 4.66 -4.40
C GLU A 177 -9.82 4.97 -5.87
N LYS A 178 -8.79 5.77 -6.14
CA LYS A 178 -8.38 6.11 -7.50
C LYS A 178 -7.89 4.90 -8.28
N LEU A 179 -7.11 4.03 -7.64
CA LEU A 179 -6.66 2.80 -8.29
C LEU A 179 -7.82 1.93 -8.76
N ILE A 180 -8.90 1.88 -7.97
CA ILE A 180 -10.05 1.06 -8.31
C ILE A 180 -11.02 1.79 -9.24
N LEU A 181 -11.30 3.08 -9.06
CA LEU A 181 -12.34 3.78 -9.81
C LEU A 181 -11.83 4.40 -11.11
N GLU A 182 -10.59 4.88 -11.16
CA GLU A 182 -10.05 5.61 -12.32
C GLU A 182 -9.25 4.69 -13.28
N ALA A 183 -8.85 3.51 -12.82
CA ALA A 183 -8.15 2.56 -13.69
C ALA A 183 -9.00 2.12 -14.90
N PRO A 184 -8.37 1.96 -16.09
CA PRO A 184 -9.06 1.69 -17.36
C PRO A 184 -10.03 0.51 -17.42
#